data_AF-A0A965PKC4-F1
#
_entry.id   AF-A0A965PKC4-F1
#
_cell.length_a   1.000
_cell.length_b   1.000
_cell.length_c   1.000
_cell.angle_alpha   90.00
_cell.angle_beta   90.00
_cell.angle_gamma   90.00
#
_symmetry.space_group_name_H-M   'P 1'
#
loop_
_entity.id
_entity.type
_entity.pdbx_description
1 polymer ?
#
loop_
_entity_poly.entity_id
_entity_poly.type
_entity_poly.pdbx_seq_one_letter_code
_entity_poly.pdbx_strand_id
1 'polypeptide(L)'
;MKTLNATQTEQIIYEMLTENTGRHMLDSGGDSGRSWQRNQAKSLEDFKNEARVHFDAKYYDATLSTFHHLTEKLTYSPEWTEEFNDYAGKREDDGWLELMESFPQSMGWNRLFTENSYNRESLLSQVIQYTVYYTGEETLVALQIHGGADVRGGYTRPRIFSMDEEYSLIMEDASIYCTGEAVDSTGPHRFDGNGSEWTYMGEYSREYNPYAMSERADLLKLDYLPCAICGAPMKDGAQQ
;
A
#
# COMPACT_ATOMS: atom_id res chain seq x y z
N MET A 1 -23.53 3.34 -10.56
CA MET A 1 -23.75 2.10 -9.78
C MET A 1 -22.40 1.58 -9.29
N LYS A 2 -21.87 2.10 -8.16
CA LYS A 2 -20.54 1.74 -7.61
C LYS A 2 -20.60 0.85 -6.34
N THR A 3 -21.79 0.58 -5.81
CA THR A 3 -21.96 0.06 -4.45
C THR A 3 -21.89 -1.47 -4.29
N LEU A 4 -21.97 -2.25 -5.38
CA LEU A 4 -21.93 -3.72 -5.28
C LEU A 4 -20.50 -4.29 -5.21
N ASN A 5 -19.49 -3.57 -5.72
CA ASN A 5 -18.12 -4.12 -5.82
C ASN A 5 -17.17 -3.68 -4.70
N ALA A 6 -17.41 -2.53 -4.05
CA ALA A 6 -16.48 -2.00 -3.04
C ALA A 6 -16.32 -2.93 -1.83
N THR A 7 -17.44 -3.44 -1.27
CA THR A 7 -17.41 -4.37 -0.14
C THR A 7 -16.80 -5.72 -0.52
N GLN A 8 -16.95 -6.15 -1.78
CA GLN A 8 -16.31 -7.36 -2.27
C GLN A 8 -14.79 -7.20 -2.41
N THR A 9 -14.34 -6.06 -2.95
CA THR A 9 -12.91 -5.73 -3.04
C THR A 9 -12.27 -5.70 -1.65
N GLU A 10 -12.88 -5.02 -0.69
CA GLU A 10 -12.43 -4.97 0.71
C GLU A 10 -12.28 -6.38 1.31
N GLN A 11 -13.29 -7.24 1.10
CA GLN A 11 -13.27 -8.62 1.57
C GLN A 11 -12.12 -9.42 0.96
N ILE A 12 -11.92 -9.35 -0.36
CA ILE A 12 -10.84 -10.09 -1.04
C ILE A 12 -9.45 -9.58 -0.62
N ILE A 13 -9.27 -8.28 -0.49
CA ILE A 13 -7.99 -7.73 -0.02
C ILE A 13 -7.72 -8.14 1.43
N TYR A 14 -8.74 -8.14 2.30
CA TYR A 14 -8.63 -8.66 3.66
C TYR A 14 -8.24 -10.15 3.67
N GLU A 15 -8.86 -10.97 2.82
CA GLU A 15 -8.50 -12.38 2.68
C GLU A 15 -7.05 -12.55 2.24
N MET A 16 -6.57 -11.76 1.29
CA MET A 16 -5.16 -11.77 0.87
C MET A 16 -4.24 -11.35 2.03
N LEU A 17 -4.56 -10.27 2.77
CA LEU A 17 -3.77 -9.78 3.89
C LEU A 17 -3.67 -10.79 5.05
N THR A 18 -4.66 -11.68 5.19
CA THR A 18 -4.75 -12.70 6.25
C THR A 18 -4.38 -14.12 5.76
N GLU A 19 -4.12 -14.29 4.47
CA GLU A 19 -3.74 -15.57 3.87
C GLU A 19 -2.44 -16.09 4.49
N ASN A 20 -2.46 -17.34 4.93
CA ASN A 20 -1.26 -18.00 5.44
C ASN A 20 -0.32 -18.31 4.26
N THR A 21 0.71 -17.48 4.08
CA THR A 21 1.71 -17.65 3.02
C THR A 21 2.90 -18.54 3.43
N GLY A 22 2.75 -19.30 4.51
CA GLY A 22 3.71 -20.29 4.98
C GLY A 22 4.87 -19.70 5.78
N ARG A 23 5.88 -20.56 5.98
CA ARG A 23 7.15 -20.25 6.65
C ARG A 23 8.27 -20.91 5.86
N HIS A 24 9.32 -20.17 5.54
CA HIS A 24 10.50 -20.73 4.86
C HIS A 24 11.67 -20.84 5.85
N MET A 25 12.58 -21.81 5.65
CA MET A 25 13.72 -22.02 6.56
C MET A 25 14.68 -20.81 6.60
N LEU A 26 14.76 -20.06 5.50
CA LEU A 26 15.59 -18.86 5.37
C LEU A 26 14.83 -17.57 5.72
N ASP A 27 13.60 -17.70 6.22
CA ASP A 27 12.76 -16.59 6.60
C ASP A 27 13.29 -16.02 7.93
N SER A 28 13.98 -14.87 7.87
CA SER A 28 14.70 -14.28 9.01
C SER A 28 13.81 -13.85 10.18
N GLY A 29 12.48 -14.03 10.07
CA GLY A 29 11.49 -13.72 11.11
C GLY A 29 11.29 -14.77 12.21
N GLY A 30 12.05 -15.87 12.23
CA GLY A 30 11.92 -16.91 13.27
C GLY A 30 10.54 -17.60 13.29
N ASP A 31 10.08 -18.04 14.46
CA ASP A 31 8.85 -18.85 14.63
C ASP A 31 7.53 -18.06 14.50
N SER A 32 7.56 -16.74 14.66
CA SER A 32 6.35 -15.91 14.79
C SER A 32 6.57 -14.46 14.36
N GLY A 33 5.49 -13.74 14.10
CA GLY A 33 5.55 -12.29 13.81
C GLY A 33 5.60 -11.97 12.33
N ARG A 34 5.19 -12.88 11.45
CA ARG A 34 4.94 -12.59 10.03
C ARG A 34 3.71 -11.69 9.86
N SER A 35 3.65 -10.94 8.77
CA SER A 35 2.54 -10.02 8.53
C SER A 35 1.19 -10.74 8.51
N TRP A 36 1.09 -11.90 7.86
CA TRP A 36 -0.16 -12.68 7.87
C TRP A 36 -0.57 -13.12 9.28
N GLN A 37 0.38 -13.47 10.15
CA GLN A 37 0.10 -13.89 11.53
C GLN A 37 -0.45 -12.74 12.38
N ARG A 38 0.10 -11.52 12.21
CA ARG A 38 -0.40 -10.33 12.88
C ARG A 38 -1.78 -9.95 12.34
N ASN A 39 -1.97 -10.05 11.03
CA ASN A 39 -3.23 -9.70 10.37
C ASN A 39 -4.37 -10.64 10.74
N GLN A 40 -4.11 -11.94 10.97
CA GLN A 40 -5.13 -12.89 11.42
C GLN A 40 -5.74 -12.59 12.80
N ALA A 41 -5.08 -11.73 13.60
CA ALA A 41 -5.65 -11.24 14.85
C ALA A 41 -6.64 -10.07 14.66
N LYS A 42 -6.75 -9.55 13.43
CA LYS A 42 -7.60 -8.41 13.05
C LYS A 42 -8.81 -8.90 12.27
N SER A 43 -9.95 -8.26 12.47
CA SER A 43 -11.14 -8.39 11.62
C SER A 43 -11.09 -7.42 10.44
N LEU A 44 -11.93 -7.63 9.44
CA LEU A 44 -12.13 -6.66 8.35
C LEU A 44 -12.50 -5.26 8.88
N GLU A 45 -13.31 -5.21 9.94
CA GLU A 45 -13.72 -3.94 10.54
C GLU A 45 -12.55 -3.24 11.26
N ASP A 46 -11.60 -3.99 11.82
CA ASP A 46 -10.37 -3.41 12.36
C ASP A 46 -9.56 -2.74 11.24
N PHE A 47 -9.37 -3.42 10.10
CA PHE A 47 -8.67 -2.85 8.94
C PHE A 47 -9.36 -1.59 8.40
N LYS A 48 -10.70 -1.55 8.38
CA LYS A 48 -11.46 -0.38 7.93
C LYS A 48 -11.35 0.82 8.88
N ASN A 49 -11.14 0.56 10.18
CA ASN A 49 -11.00 1.58 11.21
C ASN A 49 -9.55 1.96 11.50
N GLU A 50 -8.58 1.32 10.83
CA GLU A 50 -7.17 1.69 10.92
C GLU A 50 -6.94 3.09 10.33
N ALA A 51 -5.91 3.76 10.83
CA ALA A 51 -5.47 5.00 10.22
C ALA A 51 -4.93 4.70 8.82
N ARG A 52 -5.28 5.54 7.84
CA ARG A 52 -4.71 5.46 6.49
C ARG A 52 -3.19 5.63 6.53
N VAL A 53 -2.71 6.54 7.37
CA VAL A 53 -1.30 6.80 7.57
C VAL A 53 -0.95 6.60 9.04
N HIS A 54 0.09 5.82 9.29
CA HIS A 54 0.71 5.65 10.58
C HIS A 54 2.05 6.38 10.60
N PHE A 55 2.29 7.21 11.62
CA PHE A 55 3.58 7.83 11.85
C PHE A 55 4.25 7.15 13.03
N ASP A 56 5.37 6.48 12.77
CA ASP A 56 6.24 5.98 13.83
C ASP A 56 7.23 7.09 14.22
N ALA A 57 6.86 7.82 15.26
CA ALA A 57 7.67 8.87 15.87
C ALA A 57 9.07 8.40 16.33
N LYS A 58 9.21 7.12 16.67
CA LYS A 58 10.45 6.55 17.22
C LYS A 58 11.43 6.20 16.11
N TYR A 59 10.94 5.71 14.97
CA TYR A 59 11.77 5.34 13.83
C TYR A 59 11.73 6.33 12.67
N TYR A 60 11.01 7.44 12.84
CA TYR A 60 10.96 8.56 11.89
C TYR A 60 10.33 8.17 10.56
N ASP A 61 9.40 7.21 10.62
CA ASP A 61 8.84 6.56 9.44
C ASP A 61 7.34 6.87 9.30
N ALA A 62 6.90 6.99 8.06
CA ALA A 62 5.50 7.16 7.71
C ALA A 62 5.07 5.96 6.88
N THR A 63 4.01 5.31 7.31
CA THR A 63 3.52 4.09 6.67
C THR A 63 2.07 4.28 6.24
N LEU A 64 1.79 4.08 4.96
CA LEU A 64 0.46 4.01 4.39
C LEU A 64 -0.12 2.61 4.56
N SER A 65 -1.36 2.51 5.03
CA SER A 65 -2.10 1.26 5.11
C SER A 65 -2.29 0.67 3.71
N THR A 66 -1.70 -0.50 3.50
CA THR A 66 -1.82 -1.27 2.25
C THR A 66 -3.27 -1.63 1.97
N PHE A 67 -4.08 -1.89 3.01
CA PHE A 67 -5.51 -2.15 2.86
C PHE A 67 -6.23 -0.95 2.23
N HIS A 68 -6.11 0.24 2.84
CA HIS A 68 -6.78 1.44 2.35
C HIS A 68 -6.32 1.80 0.93
N HIS A 69 -5.00 1.80 0.69
CA HIS A 69 -4.43 2.09 -0.63
C HIS A 69 -5.01 1.20 -1.74
N LEU A 70 -5.06 -0.11 -1.49
CA LEU A 70 -5.57 -1.06 -2.48
C LEU A 70 -7.08 -0.94 -2.66
N THR A 71 -7.85 -0.82 -1.57
CA THR A 71 -9.33 -0.73 -1.63
C THR A 71 -9.84 0.55 -2.30
N GLU A 72 -9.09 1.64 -2.23
CA GLU A 72 -9.46 2.91 -2.86
C GLU A 72 -9.20 2.90 -4.38
N LYS A 73 -8.25 2.08 -4.85
CA LYS A 73 -7.75 2.12 -6.22
C LYS A 73 -8.13 0.92 -7.07
N LEU A 74 -8.52 -0.18 -6.44
CA LEU A 74 -8.80 -1.44 -7.12
C LEU A 74 -10.28 -1.80 -7.06
N THR A 75 -10.74 -2.51 -8.08
CA THR A 75 -12.03 -3.20 -8.09
C THR A 75 -11.80 -4.67 -8.38
N TYR A 76 -12.21 -5.57 -7.48
CA TYR A 76 -12.01 -7.00 -7.68
C TYR A 76 -12.72 -7.49 -8.94
N SER A 77 -12.02 -8.28 -9.76
CA SER A 77 -12.58 -8.97 -10.92
C SER A 77 -12.67 -10.47 -10.64
N PRO A 78 -13.86 -10.99 -10.28
CA PRO A 78 -14.05 -12.43 -10.06
C PRO A 78 -13.84 -13.22 -11.35
N GLU A 79 -14.34 -12.72 -12.47
CA GLU A 79 -14.24 -13.34 -13.79
C GLU A 79 -12.77 -13.54 -14.19
N TRP A 80 -11.97 -12.46 -14.17
CA TRP A 80 -10.57 -12.56 -14.54
C TRP A 80 -9.73 -13.33 -13.51
N THR A 81 -10.16 -13.36 -12.24
CA THR A 81 -9.54 -14.21 -11.23
C THR A 81 -9.79 -15.69 -11.50
N GLU A 82 -11.00 -16.07 -11.90
CA GLU A 82 -11.34 -17.44 -12.28
C GLU A 82 -10.56 -17.89 -13.51
N GLU A 83 -10.53 -17.07 -14.56
CA GLU A 83 -9.73 -17.33 -15.78
C GLU A 83 -8.23 -17.45 -15.48
N PHE A 84 -7.69 -16.59 -14.62
CA PHE A 84 -6.30 -16.70 -14.17
C PHE A 84 -6.06 -18.02 -13.41
N ASN A 85 -6.98 -18.42 -12.53
CA ASN A 85 -6.86 -19.67 -11.78
C ASN A 85 -6.90 -20.89 -12.69
N ASP A 86 -7.74 -20.88 -13.73
CA ASP A 86 -7.81 -21.94 -14.74
C ASP A 86 -6.55 -22.00 -15.62
N TYR A 87 -5.96 -20.86 -15.92
CA TYR A 87 -4.66 -20.77 -16.59
C TYR A 87 -3.54 -21.35 -15.72
N ALA A 88 -3.47 -20.93 -14.46
CA ALA A 88 -2.47 -21.38 -13.49
C ALA A 88 -2.60 -22.87 -13.16
N GLY A 89 -3.83 -23.40 -13.06
CA GLY A 89 -4.08 -24.82 -12.75
C GLY A 89 -3.57 -25.79 -13.82
N LYS A 90 -3.26 -25.31 -15.02
CA LYS A 90 -2.64 -26.11 -16.10
C LYS A 90 -1.11 -26.07 -16.07
N ARG A 91 -0.54 -25.33 -15.12
CA ARG A 91 0.88 -24.93 -15.01
C ARG A 91 1.34 -24.96 -13.56
N GLU A 92 1.06 -26.05 -12.86
CA GLU A 92 1.28 -26.16 -11.40
C GLU A 92 2.76 -26.03 -10.98
N ASP A 93 3.69 -26.27 -11.90
CA ASP A 93 5.13 -26.14 -11.67
C ASP A 93 5.66 -24.70 -11.85
N ASP A 94 4.88 -23.81 -12.48
CA ASP A 94 5.28 -22.43 -12.77
C ASP A 94 5.12 -21.55 -11.52
N GLY A 95 6.02 -20.60 -11.31
CA GLY A 95 5.93 -19.65 -10.20
C GLY A 95 4.81 -18.62 -10.41
N TRP A 96 4.22 -18.11 -9.32
CA TRP A 96 3.13 -17.13 -9.42
C TRP A 96 3.48 -15.89 -10.25
N LEU A 97 4.69 -15.33 -10.09
CA LEU A 97 5.14 -14.17 -10.87
C LEU A 97 5.22 -14.49 -12.36
N GLU A 98 5.75 -15.66 -12.71
CA GLU A 98 5.83 -16.11 -14.10
C GLU A 98 4.43 -16.23 -14.70
N LEU A 99 3.49 -16.83 -13.96
CA LEU A 99 2.11 -16.95 -14.37
C LEU A 99 1.43 -15.59 -14.57
N MET A 100 1.66 -14.63 -13.67
CA MET A 100 1.14 -13.26 -13.79
C MET A 100 1.69 -12.55 -15.03
N GLU A 101 2.96 -12.78 -15.36
CA GLU A 101 3.62 -12.18 -16.53
C GLU A 101 3.20 -12.83 -17.86
N SER A 102 2.89 -14.12 -17.86
CA SER A 102 2.57 -14.90 -19.07
C SER A 102 1.07 -14.97 -19.36
N PHE A 103 0.21 -14.80 -18.35
CA PHE A 103 -1.24 -14.77 -18.50
C PHE A 103 -1.73 -13.78 -19.58
N PRO A 104 -1.34 -12.49 -19.60
CA PRO A 104 -1.81 -11.55 -20.62
C PRO A 104 -1.45 -11.99 -22.05
N GLN A 105 -0.32 -12.68 -22.24
CA GLN A 105 0.07 -13.18 -23.57
C GLN A 105 -0.90 -14.28 -24.05
N SER A 106 -1.37 -15.14 -23.14
CA SER A 106 -2.36 -16.17 -23.47
C SER A 106 -3.73 -15.60 -23.86
N MET A 107 -4.04 -14.39 -23.37
CA MET A 107 -5.27 -13.67 -23.65
C MET A 107 -5.16 -12.73 -24.86
N GLY A 108 -3.96 -12.53 -25.41
CA GLY A 108 -3.71 -11.55 -26.47
C GLY A 108 -3.70 -10.09 -25.99
N TRP A 109 -3.47 -9.87 -24.69
CA TRP A 109 -3.42 -8.55 -24.07
C TRP A 109 -2.00 -7.98 -24.00
N ASN A 110 -1.92 -6.67 -23.82
CA ASN A 110 -0.65 -5.97 -23.67
C ASN A 110 -0.22 -5.94 -22.21
N ARG A 111 0.84 -6.66 -21.87
CA ARG A 111 1.52 -6.48 -20.58
C ARG A 111 2.23 -5.12 -20.58
N LEU A 112 1.90 -4.27 -19.62
CA LEU A 112 2.47 -2.94 -19.49
C LEU A 112 3.77 -3.01 -18.70
N PHE A 113 3.71 -3.45 -17.44
CA PHE A 113 4.89 -3.59 -16.59
C PHE A 113 4.64 -4.57 -15.43
N THR A 114 5.70 -4.89 -14.69
CA THR A 114 5.67 -5.71 -13.48
C THR A 114 6.57 -5.07 -12.44
N GLU A 115 6.06 -4.94 -11.23
CA GLU A 115 6.72 -4.21 -10.15
C GLU A 115 6.63 -4.99 -8.85
N ASN A 116 7.65 -4.78 -8.01
CA ASN A 116 7.64 -5.21 -6.63
C ASN A 116 7.97 -3.98 -5.80
N SER A 117 7.05 -3.57 -4.94
CA SER A 117 7.22 -2.38 -4.09
C SER A 117 8.49 -2.41 -3.23
N TYR A 118 9.07 -3.59 -2.98
CA TYR A 118 10.38 -3.71 -2.32
C TYR A 118 11.55 -3.18 -3.16
N ASN A 119 11.46 -3.20 -4.49
CA ASN A 119 12.52 -2.73 -5.38
C ASN A 119 12.60 -1.20 -5.44
N ARG A 120 11.67 -0.51 -4.77
CA ARG A 120 11.54 0.95 -4.71
C ARG A 120 11.43 1.37 -3.25
N GLU A 121 11.57 2.66 -3.01
CA GLU A 121 11.10 3.23 -1.75
C GLU A 121 9.57 3.18 -1.79
N SER A 122 8.96 2.57 -0.78
CA SER A 122 7.50 2.45 -0.68
C SER A 122 7.06 2.73 0.73
N LEU A 123 6.03 3.57 0.85
CA LEU A 123 5.41 3.87 2.14
C LEU A 123 4.41 2.79 2.57
N LEU A 124 4.17 1.74 1.77
CA LEU A 124 3.15 0.74 2.07
C LEU A 124 3.52 -0.10 3.30
N SER A 125 2.54 -0.33 4.18
CA SER A 125 2.66 -1.16 5.40
C SER A 125 3.04 -2.62 5.15
N GLN A 126 2.87 -3.08 3.92
CA GLN A 126 3.23 -4.40 3.43
C GLN A 126 3.65 -4.31 1.97
N VAL A 127 4.67 -5.09 1.62
CA VAL A 127 5.16 -5.23 0.26
C VAL A 127 4.08 -5.86 -0.62
N ILE A 128 3.85 -5.29 -1.78
CA ILE A 128 3.06 -5.85 -2.88
C ILE A 128 3.94 -6.16 -4.09
N GLN A 129 3.54 -7.19 -4.85
CA GLN A 129 4.10 -7.54 -6.15
C GLN A 129 2.96 -7.65 -7.15
N TYR A 130 3.09 -7.04 -8.31
CA TYR A 130 1.98 -6.95 -9.25
C TYR A 130 2.43 -6.81 -10.70
N THR A 131 1.56 -7.26 -11.62
CA THR A 131 1.72 -7.14 -13.06
C THR A 131 0.52 -6.41 -13.64
N VAL A 132 0.76 -5.29 -14.32
CA VAL A 132 -0.29 -4.47 -14.94
C VAL A 132 -0.38 -4.78 -16.43
N TYR A 133 -1.59 -4.91 -16.94
CA TYR A 133 -1.86 -5.18 -18.35
C TYR A 133 -3.12 -4.46 -18.85
N TYR A 134 -3.14 -4.15 -20.14
CA TYR A 134 -4.25 -3.52 -20.83
C TYR A 134 -4.91 -4.50 -21.80
N THR A 135 -6.22 -4.68 -21.66
CA THR A 135 -7.00 -5.64 -22.45
C THR A 135 -7.40 -5.11 -23.82
N GLY A 136 -7.26 -3.80 -24.06
CA GLY A 136 -7.89 -3.09 -25.18
C GLY A 136 -9.12 -2.29 -24.76
N GLU A 137 -9.67 -2.57 -23.57
CA GLU A 137 -10.87 -1.91 -23.03
C GLU A 137 -10.66 -1.40 -21.61
N GLU A 138 -9.97 -2.18 -20.77
CA GLU A 138 -9.72 -1.86 -19.37
C GLU A 138 -8.28 -2.17 -18.95
N THR A 139 -7.85 -1.53 -17.86
CA THR A 139 -6.57 -1.80 -17.20
C THR A 139 -6.80 -2.76 -16.05
N LEU A 140 -6.10 -3.89 -16.10
CA LEU A 140 -6.15 -4.93 -15.09
C LEU A 140 -4.80 -5.06 -14.41
N VAL A 141 -4.84 -5.55 -13.17
CA VAL A 141 -3.68 -5.89 -12.38
C VAL A 141 -3.83 -7.28 -11.79
N ALA A 142 -2.81 -8.11 -11.97
CA ALA A 142 -2.61 -9.29 -11.14
C ALA A 142 -1.80 -8.88 -9.92
N LEU A 143 -2.31 -9.12 -8.71
CA LEU A 143 -1.73 -8.63 -7.45
C LEU A 143 -1.40 -9.78 -6.51
N GLN A 144 -0.25 -9.70 -5.86
CA GLN A 144 0.16 -10.47 -4.71
C GLN A 144 0.56 -9.56 -3.55
N ILE A 145 0.26 -9.98 -2.32
CA ILE A 145 0.68 -9.29 -1.09
C ILE A 145 1.71 -10.15 -0.38
N HIS A 146 2.77 -9.54 0.14
CA HIS A 146 3.76 -10.22 0.95
C HIS A 146 3.24 -10.42 2.37
N GLY A 147 3.01 -11.68 2.74
CA GLY A 147 2.62 -12.08 4.09
C GLY A 147 3.77 -12.57 4.96
N GLY A 148 4.93 -12.91 4.35
CA GLY A 148 6.08 -13.54 5.01
C GLY A 148 7.00 -12.59 5.77
N ALA A 149 8.21 -13.03 6.13
CA ALA A 149 9.26 -12.15 6.67
C ALA A 149 10.40 -11.89 5.66
N ASP A 150 10.54 -12.73 4.63
CA ASP A 150 11.53 -12.63 3.56
C ASP A 150 10.85 -12.40 2.22
N VAL A 151 11.20 -11.29 1.57
CA VAL A 151 10.59 -10.84 0.30
C VAL A 151 10.86 -11.78 -0.90
N ARG A 152 11.74 -12.77 -0.76
CA ARG A 152 12.00 -13.78 -1.81
C ARG A 152 10.94 -14.87 -1.85
N GLY A 153 9.99 -14.88 -0.91
CA GLY A 153 8.87 -15.81 -0.87
C GLY A 153 7.73 -15.28 -0.01
N GLY A 154 6.72 -16.11 0.27
CA GLY A 154 5.63 -15.75 1.19
C GLY A 154 4.65 -14.71 0.63
N TYR A 155 4.49 -14.66 -0.68
CA TYR A 155 3.42 -13.92 -1.36
C TYR A 155 2.13 -14.73 -1.40
N THR A 156 0.98 -14.03 -1.35
CA THR A 156 -0.34 -14.63 -1.52
C THR A 156 -0.52 -15.24 -2.90
N ARG A 157 -1.50 -16.12 -3.06
CA ARG A 157 -1.99 -16.47 -4.40
C ARG A 157 -2.48 -15.20 -5.12
N PRO A 158 -2.16 -15.01 -6.42
CA PRO A 158 -2.60 -13.82 -7.14
C PRO A 158 -4.13 -13.69 -7.20
N ARG A 159 -4.59 -12.44 -7.26
CA ARG A 159 -5.97 -12.06 -7.56
C ARG A 159 -5.98 -10.97 -8.62
N ILE A 160 -7.00 -10.96 -9.48
CA ILE A 160 -7.11 -9.98 -10.56
C ILE A 160 -8.09 -8.87 -10.16
N PHE A 161 -7.68 -7.63 -10.42
CA PHE A 161 -8.47 -6.43 -10.17
C PHE A 161 -8.45 -5.53 -11.41
N SER A 162 -9.49 -4.72 -11.60
CA SER A 162 -9.43 -3.56 -12.47
C SER A 162 -8.98 -2.31 -11.71
N MET A 163 -8.37 -1.38 -12.43
CA MET A 163 -7.91 -0.09 -11.90
C MET A 163 -8.15 1.02 -12.93
N ASP A 164 -8.34 2.23 -12.43
CA ASP A 164 -8.63 3.39 -13.28
C ASP A 164 -7.37 3.86 -14.05
N GLU A 165 -6.19 3.76 -13.43
CA GLU A 165 -4.91 4.21 -14.02
C GLU A 165 -3.78 3.21 -13.78
N GLU A 166 -2.94 2.98 -14.79
CA GLU A 166 -1.88 1.96 -14.77
C GLU A 166 -0.81 2.19 -13.68
N TYR A 167 -0.56 3.44 -13.30
CA TYR A 167 0.43 3.80 -12.26
C TYR A 167 -0.19 4.02 -10.87
N SER A 168 -1.49 3.80 -10.70
CA SER A 168 -2.22 4.14 -9.47
C SER A 168 -1.66 3.49 -8.21
N LEU A 169 -0.99 2.33 -8.32
CA LEU A 169 -0.45 1.60 -7.18
C LEU A 169 0.94 2.06 -6.71
N ILE A 170 1.62 2.93 -7.46
CA ILE A 170 2.93 3.46 -7.07
C ILE A 170 2.76 4.40 -5.87
N MET A 171 3.56 4.21 -4.82
CA MET A 171 3.55 5.03 -3.61
C MET A 171 4.97 5.36 -3.17
N GLU A 172 5.62 6.21 -3.96
CA GLU A 172 6.92 6.80 -3.64
C GLU A 172 6.75 8.11 -2.83
N ASP A 173 5.59 8.78 -2.94
CA ASP A 173 5.35 10.09 -2.32
C ASP A 173 4.19 10.08 -1.30
N ALA A 174 4.28 10.91 -0.26
CA ALA A 174 3.20 11.22 0.67
C ALA A 174 3.14 12.72 0.98
N SER A 175 1.97 13.18 1.43
CA SER A 175 1.81 14.55 1.90
C SER A 175 1.12 14.57 3.27
N ILE A 176 1.56 15.48 4.14
CA ILE A 176 0.83 15.84 5.36
C ILE A 176 0.51 17.33 5.36
N TYR A 177 -0.62 17.69 5.96
CA TYR A 177 -1.03 19.09 6.06
C TYR A 177 -1.48 19.46 7.46
N CYS A 178 -1.29 20.72 7.85
CA CYS A 178 -1.79 21.19 9.13
C CYS A 178 -3.31 21.42 9.11
N THR A 179 -3.98 21.15 10.24
CA THR A 179 -5.44 21.22 10.45
C THR A 179 -5.92 22.56 10.98
N GLY A 180 -5.07 23.58 10.94
CA GLY A 180 -5.39 24.88 11.52
C GLY A 180 -6.22 25.76 10.59
N GLU A 181 -7.02 26.66 11.17
CA GLU A 181 -7.36 27.95 10.56
C GLU A 181 -6.12 28.86 10.37
N ALA A 182 -4.93 28.39 10.79
CA ALA A 182 -3.63 28.96 10.47
C ALA A 182 -3.27 28.68 8.99
N VAL A 183 -4.18 29.06 8.11
CA VAL A 183 -3.92 29.28 6.69
C VAL A 183 -3.15 30.61 6.63
N ASP A 184 -1.90 30.61 6.19
CA ASP A 184 -1.32 31.87 5.73
C ASP A 184 -1.95 32.23 4.37
N SER A 185 -1.49 33.30 3.72
CA SER A 185 -2.05 33.72 2.43
C SER A 185 -1.96 32.67 1.30
N THR A 186 -1.30 31.52 1.53
CA THR A 186 -1.02 30.49 0.51
C THR A 186 -1.76 29.16 0.71
N GLY A 187 -2.41 28.92 1.85
CA GLY A 187 -3.11 27.65 2.11
C GLY A 187 -2.65 26.96 3.41
N PRO A 188 -3.20 25.77 3.72
CA PRO A 188 -2.67 24.95 4.80
C PRO A 188 -1.22 24.55 4.49
N HIS A 189 -0.35 24.56 5.49
CA HIS A 189 1.05 24.13 5.33
C HIS A 189 1.09 22.66 4.93
N ARG A 190 1.61 22.40 3.73
CA ARG A 190 1.77 21.07 3.15
C ARG A 190 3.25 20.69 3.19
N PHE A 191 3.51 19.48 3.66
CA PHE A 191 4.83 18.87 3.66
C PHE A 191 4.77 17.61 2.80
N ASP A 192 5.73 17.47 1.91
CA ASP A 192 5.78 16.39 0.93
C ASP A 192 6.98 15.50 1.24
N GLY A 193 6.71 14.21 1.42
CA GLY A 193 7.67 13.14 1.57
C GLY A 193 7.81 12.35 0.28
N ASN A 194 9.02 11.92 -0.06
CA ASN A 194 9.31 11.07 -1.24
C ASN A 194 9.98 9.73 -0.86
N GLY A 195 9.69 9.22 0.33
CA GLY A 195 10.31 7.99 0.88
C GLY A 195 11.60 8.22 1.67
N SER A 196 12.39 9.24 1.34
CA SER A 196 13.68 9.51 1.99
C SER A 196 13.83 10.92 2.56
N GLU A 197 13.10 11.90 2.02
CA GLU A 197 13.18 13.30 2.44
C GLU A 197 11.80 13.91 2.59
N TRP A 198 11.67 14.85 3.54
CA TRP A 198 10.48 15.69 3.68
C TRP A 198 10.81 17.13 3.32
N THR A 199 9.97 17.72 2.49
CA THR A 199 10.12 19.08 1.98
C THR A 199 8.93 19.94 2.34
N TYR A 200 9.16 21.25 2.47
CA TYR A 200 8.11 22.27 2.58
C TYR A 200 8.35 23.27 1.46
N MET A 201 7.33 23.51 0.62
CA MET A 201 7.47 24.36 -0.57
C MET A 201 8.62 23.94 -1.50
N GLY A 202 8.93 22.63 -1.56
CA GLY A 202 10.02 22.09 -2.37
C GLY A 202 11.41 22.27 -1.77
N GLU A 203 11.52 22.84 -0.57
CA GLU A 203 12.80 22.99 0.13
C GLU A 203 12.93 21.93 1.24
N TYR A 204 14.07 21.25 1.26
CA TYR A 204 14.45 20.35 2.33
C TYR A 204 14.81 21.14 3.59
N SER A 205 14.27 20.71 4.74
CA SER A 205 14.74 21.15 6.05
C SER A 205 14.64 20.02 7.05
N ARG A 206 15.64 19.95 7.94
CA ARG A 206 15.60 19.04 9.10
C ARG A 206 14.46 19.35 10.06
N GLU A 207 13.89 20.55 10.00
CA GLU A 207 12.77 20.96 10.86
C GLU A 207 11.40 20.58 10.29
N TYR A 208 11.34 20.23 9.00
CA TYR A 208 10.09 20.02 8.26
C TYR A 208 9.73 18.54 8.05
N ASN A 209 10.52 17.63 8.62
CA ASN A 209 10.16 16.22 8.66
C ASN A 209 9.26 15.92 9.89
N PRO A 210 8.42 14.86 9.81
CA PRO A 210 7.58 14.40 10.91
C PRO A 210 8.34 14.09 12.21
N TYR A 211 9.64 13.78 12.13
CA TYR A 211 10.45 13.54 13.32
C TYR A 211 10.65 14.81 14.14
N ALA A 212 11.15 15.90 13.55
CA ALA A 212 11.32 17.16 14.26
C ALA A 212 9.99 17.68 14.83
N MET A 213 8.89 17.45 14.10
CA MET A 213 7.54 17.71 14.58
C MET A 213 7.19 16.84 15.80
N SER A 214 7.54 15.56 15.79
CA SER A 214 7.29 14.64 16.91
C SER A 214 8.16 14.93 18.13
N GLU A 215 9.45 15.28 17.97
CA GLU A 215 10.27 15.71 19.11
C GLU A 215 9.67 16.94 19.79
N ARG A 216 9.15 17.86 18.98
CA ARG A 216 8.42 19.02 19.48
C ARG A 216 7.14 18.61 20.19
N ALA A 217 6.40 17.62 19.67
CA ALA A 217 5.23 17.06 20.35
C ALA A 217 5.60 16.51 21.73
N ASP A 218 6.65 15.70 21.83
CA ASP A 218 7.13 15.09 23.08
C ASP A 218 7.61 16.14 24.09
N LEU A 219 8.42 17.10 23.63
CA LEU A 219 8.91 18.21 24.45
C LEU A 219 7.76 19.05 25.01
N LEU A 220 6.72 19.27 24.22
CA LEU A 220 5.55 20.04 24.59
C LEU A 220 4.42 19.19 25.21
N LYS A 221 4.58 17.87 25.29
CA LYS A 221 3.59 16.90 25.76
C LYS A 221 2.25 17.01 25.02
N LEU A 222 2.30 17.15 23.70
CA LEU A 222 1.13 17.18 22.83
C LEU A 222 0.65 15.76 22.52
N ASP A 223 -0.66 15.60 22.37
CA ASP A 223 -1.32 14.35 21.95
C ASP A 223 -1.53 14.29 20.42
N TYR A 224 -0.93 15.23 19.69
CA TYR A 224 -0.96 15.32 18.24
C TYR A 224 0.41 15.69 17.67
N LEU A 225 0.62 15.44 16.38
CA LEU A 225 1.80 15.89 15.64
C LEU A 225 1.64 17.38 15.28
N PRO A 226 2.46 18.32 15.81
CA PRO A 226 2.33 19.74 15.52
C PRO A 226 3.03 20.12 14.20
N CYS A 227 2.39 20.97 13.40
CA CYS A 227 3.00 21.60 12.24
C CYS A 227 4.29 22.33 12.64
N ALA A 228 5.38 22.09 11.90
CA ALA A 228 6.66 22.74 12.15
C ALA A 228 6.57 24.27 12.08
N ILE A 229 5.71 24.80 11.20
CA ILE A 229 5.54 26.24 10.97
C ILE A 229 4.62 26.87 12.01
N CYS A 230 3.37 26.40 12.13
CA CYS A 230 2.34 27.07 12.92
C CYS A 230 1.96 26.36 14.23
N GLY A 231 2.42 25.13 14.46
CA GLY A 231 2.09 24.33 15.64
C GLY A 231 0.67 23.75 15.65
N ALA A 232 -0.16 24.01 14.64
CA ALA A 232 -1.47 23.37 14.52
C ALA A 232 -1.32 21.85 14.32
N PRO A 233 -2.31 21.03 14.72
CA PRO A 233 -2.24 19.59 14.50
C PRO A 233 -2.06 19.24 13.02
N MET A 234 -1.38 18.14 12.71
CA MET A 234 -1.28 17.62 11.34
C MET A 234 -2.42 16.63 11.06
N LYS A 235 -2.86 16.55 9.80
CA LYS A 235 -3.73 15.50 9.24
C LYS A 235 -3.05 14.82 8.07
N ASP A 236 -3.46 13.57 7.86
CA ASP A 236 -3.11 12.76 6.72
C ASP A 236 -3.65 13.37 5.43
N GLY A 237 -2.74 13.73 4.53
CA GLY A 237 -3.07 14.04 3.15
C GLY A 237 -2.85 12.86 2.26
N ALA A 238 -3.71 11.85 2.37
CA ALA A 238 -3.87 10.93 1.27
C ALA A 238 -4.31 11.76 0.05
N GLN A 239 -3.48 11.78 -0.99
CA GLN A 239 -3.77 12.45 -2.24
C GLN A 239 -5.17 12.05 -2.73
N GLN A 240 -6.00 13.05 -3.06
CA GLN A 240 -7.16 12.86 -3.93
C GLN A 240 -6.71 12.89 -5.38
#